data_AF-A0A499V7J3-F1
#
_entry.id   AF-A0A499V7J3-F1
#
_cell.length_a   1.000
_cell.length_b   1.000
_cell.length_c   1.000
_cell.angle_alpha   90.00
_cell.angle_beta   90.00
_cell.angle_gamma   90.00
#
_symmetry.space_group_name_H-M   'P 1'
#
loop_
_entity.id
_entity.type
_entity.pdbx_description
1 polymer ?
#
loop_
_entity_poly.entity_id
_entity_poly.type
_entity_poly.pdbx_seq_one_letter_code
_entity_poly.pdbx_strand_id
1 'polypeptide(L)'
;MDHPDPRHRARRATYGSVSTHLSLLSDHRLGEVVAAATPLGSGIGGRSAELEVGGTRVFVKRVPLTDIEMRPKNVRSTANLFGLPMFYQYGVGSAGFGTWRELAVHTMTTNWVLGNEYEGFPLMYHWRVLPDIPPQGFADIFGASTGRSRIGKARQPCVSGWKPSAGPPSVW
;
A
#
# COMPACT_ATOMS: atom_id res chain seq x y z
N MET A 1 -1.26 33.84 -12.84
CA MET A 1 -2.07 32.66 -12.49
C MET A 1 -1.46 31.49 -13.23
N ASP A 2 -0.67 30.69 -12.53
CA ASP A 2 -0.02 29.53 -13.12
C ASP A 2 -1.07 28.46 -13.38
N HIS A 3 -1.28 28.09 -14.64
CA HIS A 3 -2.32 27.14 -15.01
C HIS A 3 -1.75 25.74 -14.73
N PRO A 4 -2.35 24.95 -13.82
CA PRO A 4 -1.80 23.64 -13.48
C PRO A 4 -1.70 22.79 -14.74
N ASP A 5 -0.53 22.16 -14.92
CA ASP A 5 -0.20 21.29 -16.06
C ASP A 5 -1.43 20.38 -16.37
N PRO A 6 -1.91 20.33 -17.63
CA PRO A 6 -2.94 19.38 -18.03
C PRO A 6 -2.73 17.95 -17.49
N ARG A 7 -1.48 17.48 -17.37
CA ARG A 7 -1.15 16.18 -16.78
C ARG A 7 -1.47 16.12 -15.29
N HIS A 8 -1.09 17.15 -14.54
CA HIS A 8 -1.40 17.28 -13.12
C HIS A 8 -2.92 17.25 -12.86
N ARG A 9 -3.68 18.00 -13.67
CA ARG A 9 -5.16 18.01 -13.57
C ARG A 9 -5.79 16.66 -13.87
N ALA A 10 -5.36 16.00 -14.94
CA ALA A 10 -5.84 14.66 -15.27
C ALA A 10 -5.55 13.68 -14.12
N ARG A 11 -4.34 13.75 -13.56
CA ARG A 11 -3.91 12.90 -12.45
C ARG A 11 -4.75 13.13 -11.18
N ARG A 12 -5.06 14.38 -10.85
CA ARG A 12 -5.98 14.74 -9.75
C ARG A 12 -7.41 14.27 -10.00
N ALA A 13 -7.90 14.35 -11.24
CA ALA A 13 -9.23 13.86 -11.60
C ALA A 13 -9.33 12.33 -11.44
N THR A 14 -8.32 11.59 -11.93
CA THR A 14 -8.20 10.15 -11.71
C THR A 14 -8.16 9.81 -10.22
N TYR A 15 -7.38 10.56 -9.43
CA TYR A 15 -7.37 10.39 -7.98
C TYR A 15 -8.75 10.56 -7.35
N GLY A 16 -9.46 11.64 -7.70
CA GLY A 16 -10.80 11.89 -7.18
C GLY A 16 -11.77 10.76 -7.49
N SER A 17 -11.78 10.28 -8.73
CA SER A 17 -12.64 9.17 -9.16
C SER A 17 -12.33 7.86 -8.42
N VAL A 18 -11.07 7.42 -8.45
CA VAL A 18 -10.64 6.13 -7.89
C VAL A 18 -10.75 6.14 -6.35
N SER A 19 -10.30 7.22 -5.70
CA SER A 19 -10.37 7.36 -4.24
C SER A 19 -11.81 7.36 -3.75
N THR A 20 -12.71 8.05 -4.45
CA THR A 20 -14.15 8.06 -4.13
C THR A 20 -14.74 6.67 -4.28
N HIS A 21 -14.50 6.00 -5.41
CA HIS A 21 -15.00 4.64 -5.65
C HIS A 21 -14.59 3.66 -4.55
N LEU A 22 -13.30 3.65 -4.18
CA LEU A 22 -12.80 2.75 -3.14
C LEU A 22 -13.31 3.13 -1.74
N SER A 23 -13.54 4.42 -1.47
CA SER A 23 -14.04 4.88 -0.17
C SER A 23 -15.50 4.48 0.06
N LEU A 24 -16.30 4.38 -1.01
CA LEU A 24 -17.70 3.96 -0.96
C LEU A 24 -17.89 2.45 -0.74
N LEU A 25 -16.84 1.65 -0.86
CA LEU A 25 -16.90 0.22 -0.55
C LEU A 25 -16.90 -0.01 0.96
N SER A 26 -17.76 -0.93 1.40
CA SER A 26 -17.68 -1.47 2.76
C SER A 26 -16.42 -2.33 2.92
N ASP A 27 -15.99 -2.55 4.15
CA ASP A 27 -14.80 -3.35 4.45
C ASP A 27 -14.91 -4.77 3.88
N HIS A 28 -16.11 -5.34 3.94
CA HIS A 28 -16.42 -6.64 3.35
C HIS A 28 -16.21 -6.64 1.83
N ARG A 29 -16.85 -5.69 1.12
CA ARG A 29 -16.73 -5.58 -0.34
C ARG A 29 -15.30 -5.26 -0.77
N LEU A 30 -14.62 -4.39 -0.05
CA LEU A 30 -13.22 -4.08 -0.31
C LEU A 30 -12.34 -5.32 -0.10
N GLY A 31 -12.63 -6.12 0.93
CA GLY A 31 -11.97 -7.41 1.17
C GLY A 31 -12.14 -8.40 0.01
N GLU A 32 -13.36 -8.55 -0.50
CA GLU A 32 -13.67 -9.40 -1.67
C GLU A 32 -12.90 -8.94 -2.92
N VAL A 33 -12.95 -7.63 -3.21
CA VAL A 33 -12.25 -7.03 -4.36
C VAL A 33 -10.74 -7.25 -4.27
N VAL A 34 -10.16 -7.06 -3.09
CA VAL A 34 -8.73 -7.29 -2.84
C VAL A 34 -8.35 -8.78 -2.88
N ALA A 35 -9.28 -9.67 -2.52
CA ALA A 35 -9.07 -11.12 -2.60
C ALA A 35 -9.14 -11.64 -4.04
N ALA A 36 -9.98 -11.05 -4.89
CA ALA A 36 -10.15 -11.41 -6.31
C ALA A 36 -9.11 -10.77 -7.25
N ALA A 37 -8.35 -9.79 -6.75
CA ALA A 37 -7.34 -9.07 -7.54
C ALA A 37 -6.26 -10.01 -8.09
N THR A 38 -5.84 -9.78 -9.34
CA THR A 38 -4.85 -10.62 -10.04
C THR A 38 -3.51 -10.55 -9.32
N PRO A 39 -2.98 -11.67 -8.78
CA PRO A 39 -1.71 -11.66 -8.07
C PRO A 39 -0.56 -11.25 -9.00
N LEU A 40 0.25 -10.27 -8.58
CA LEU A 40 1.47 -9.87 -9.28
C LEU A 40 2.73 -10.51 -8.67
N GLY A 41 2.65 -10.98 -7.42
CA GLY A 41 3.71 -11.69 -6.72
C GLY A 41 3.60 -11.63 -5.20
N SER A 42 4.35 -12.49 -4.51
CA SER A 42 4.60 -12.41 -3.06
C SER A 42 6.06 -12.03 -2.82
N GLY A 43 6.31 -10.95 -2.08
CA GLY A 43 7.67 -10.52 -1.73
C GLY A 43 7.81 -10.23 -0.23
N ILE A 44 9.02 -9.84 0.18
CA ILE A 44 9.36 -9.53 1.58
C ILE A 44 8.43 -8.44 2.17
N GLY A 45 7.90 -7.56 1.32
CA GLY A 45 6.94 -6.50 1.69
C GLY A 45 5.45 -6.86 1.72
N GLY A 46 5.06 -8.12 1.50
CA GLY A 46 3.66 -8.58 1.51
C GLY A 46 3.14 -9.11 0.16
N ARG A 47 1.80 -9.27 0.06
CA ARG A 47 1.14 -9.72 -1.19
C ARG A 47 0.83 -8.52 -2.07
N SER A 48 1.19 -8.62 -3.34
CA SER A 48 0.94 -7.60 -4.35
C SER A 48 -0.03 -8.13 -5.39
N ALA A 49 -1.03 -7.32 -5.73
CA ALA A 49 -2.04 -7.67 -6.73
C ALA A 49 -2.37 -6.46 -7.60
N GLU A 50 -3.02 -6.72 -8.72
CA GLU A 50 -3.54 -5.71 -9.62
C GLU A 50 -5.06 -5.71 -9.60
N LEU A 51 -5.62 -4.51 -9.57
CA LEU A 51 -7.06 -4.28 -9.59
C LEU A 51 -7.38 -3.22 -10.65
N GLU A 52 -8.48 -3.40 -11.38
CA GLU A 52 -9.04 -2.32 -12.19
C GLU A 52 -10.16 -1.62 -11.40
N VAL A 53 -10.09 -0.29 -11.32
CA VAL A 53 -11.09 0.55 -10.65
C VAL A 53 -11.54 1.63 -11.62
N GLY A 54 -12.77 1.51 -12.13
CA GLY A 54 -13.35 2.50 -13.06
C GLY A 54 -12.45 2.78 -14.26
N GLY A 55 -11.90 1.73 -14.90
CA GLY A 55 -10.97 1.83 -16.02
C GLY A 55 -9.53 2.25 -15.66
N THR A 56 -9.23 2.46 -14.37
CA THR A 56 -7.88 2.77 -13.89
C THR A 56 -7.25 1.52 -13.27
N ARG A 57 -6.11 1.08 -13.81
CA ARG A 57 -5.31 0.00 -13.21
C ARG A 57 -4.62 0.51 -11.95
N VAL A 58 -4.80 -0.19 -10.83
CA VAL A 58 -4.22 0.13 -9.53
C VAL A 58 -3.48 -1.08 -8.96
N PHE A 59 -2.35 -0.81 -8.34
CA PHE A 59 -1.53 -1.76 -7.60
C PHE A 59 -2.01 -1.86 -6.16
N VAL A 60 -2.33 -3.06 -5.69
CA VAL A 60 -2.74 -3.32 -4.31
C VAL A 60 -1.60 -3.95 -3.53
N LYS A 61 -1.17 -3.31 -2.44
CA LYS A 61 -0.24 -3.90 -1.45
C LYS A 61 -1.00 -4.31 -0.20
N ARG A 62 -0.92 -5.59 0.17
CA ARG A 62 -1.46 -6.12 1.43
C ARG A 62 -0.31 -6.33 2.42
N VAL A 63 -0.23 -5.46 3.42
CA VAL A 63 0.82 -5.53 4.46
C VAL A 63 0.22 -6.08 5.75
N PRO A 64 0.80 -7.14 6.34
CA PRO A 64 0.36 -7.65 7.63
C PRO A 64 0.60 -6.60 8.72
N LEU A 65 -0.37 -6.43 9.62
CA LEU A 65 -0.16 -5.70 10.87
C LEU A 65 0.09 -6.69 12.00
N THR A 66 0.96 -6.30 12.91
CA THR A 66 1.18 -7.06 14.14
C THR A 66 0.25 -6.63 15.27
N ASP A 67 0.06 -7.51 16.26
CA ASP A 67 -0.76 -7.23 17.44
C ASP A 67 -0.21 -6.02 18.23
N ILE A 68 1.11 -5.85 18.24
CA ILE A 68 1.78 -4.68 18.83
C ILE A 68 1.37 -3.40 18.09
N GLU A 69 1.40 -3.40 16.76
CA GLU A 69 0.98 -2.26 15.94
C GLU A 69 -0.53 -1.99 16.00
N MET A 70 -1.34 -2.99 16.37
CA MET A 70 -2.80 -2.86 16.54
C MET A 70 -3.22 -2.37 17.94
N ARG A 71 -2.30 -2.30 18.92
CA ARG A 71 -2.63 -1.72 20.24
C ARG A 71 -3.14 -0.28 20.07
N PRO A 72 -4.18 0.16 20.80
CA PRO A 72 -4.75 1.50 20.63
C PRO A 72 -3.73 2.64 20.64
N LYS A 73 -2.73 2.57 21.51
CA LYS A 73 -1.64 3.56 21.62
C LYS A 73 -0.65 3.57 20.44
N ASN A 74 -0.65 2.53 19.62
CA ASN A 74 0.32 2.31 18.54
C ASN A 74 -0.31 2.48 17.15
N VAL A 75 -1.63 2.59 17.04
CA VAL A 75 -2.33 2.84 15.77
C VAL A 75 -1.80 4.13 15.15
N ARG A 76 -1.32 4.04 13.91
CA ARG A 76 -0.68 5.13 13.16
C ARG A 76 0.63 5.67 13.79
N SER A 77 1.18 5.01 14.82
CA SER A 77 2.47 5.41 15.37
C SER A 77 3.60 5.10 14.40
N THR A 78 4.49 6.07 14.19
CA THR A 78 5.71 5.91 13.40
C THR A 78 6.92 5.56 14.27
N ALA A 79 6.73 5.31 15.57
CA ALA A 79 7.78 4.93 16.49
C ALA A 79 8.41 3.58 16.12
N ASN A 80 9.66 3.36 16.53
CA ASN A 80 10.33 2.07 16.37
C ASN A 80 9.84 1.08 17.44
N LEU A 81 8.63 0.55 17.27
CA LEU A 81 7.97 -0.34 18.24
C LEU A 81 8.72 -1.66 18.49
N PHE A 82 9.64 -2.01 17.60
CA PHE A 82 10.38 -3.27 17.63
C PHE A 82 11.87 -3.08 17.96
N GLY A 83 12.32 -1.83 18.21
CA GLY A 83 13.73 -1.55 18.49
C GLY A 83 14.69 -1.95 17.36
N LEU A 84 14.19 -2.05 16.11
CA LEU A 84 14.99 -2.52 14.98
C LEU A 84 16.05 -1.47 14.59
N PRO A 85 17.26 -1.90 14.18
CA PRO A 85 18.26 -1.00 13.62
C PRO A 85 17.68 -0.16 12.45
N MET A 86 18.12 1.08 12.32
CA MET A 86 17.54 2.03 11.36
C MET A 86 17.62 1.55 9.90
N PHE A 87 18.60 0.72 9.53
CA PHE A 87 18.74 0.18 8.17
C PHE A 87 17.66 -0.85 7.82
N TYR A 88 17.05 -1.54 8.79
CA TYR A 88 15.87 -2.40 8.53
C TYR A 88 14.63 -1.60 8.14
N GLN A 89 14.64 -0.29 8.43
CA GLN A 89 13.51 0.59 8.16
C GLN A 89 13.52 1.13 6.72
N TYR A 90 14.63 0.99 6.00
CA TYR A 90 14.83 1.50 4.64
C TYR A 90 15.54 0.45 3.77
N GLY A 91 14.84 -0.09 2.78
CA GLY A 91 15.46 -0.88 1.69
C GLY A 91 15.01 -2.34 1.53
N VAL A 92 14.38 -2.97 2.52
CA VAL A 92 13.92 -4.38 2.42
C VAL A 92 12.42 -4.51 2.12
N GLY A 93 11.71 -3.38 2.06
CA GLY A 93 10.28 -3.38 2.31
C GLY A 93 10.02 -3.77 3.77
N SER A 94 8.95 -3.27 4.36
CA SER A 94 8.55 -3.75 5.69
C SER A 94 8.37 -5.27 5.62
N ALA A 95 9.24 -6.05 6.23
CA ALA A 95 9.04 -7.49 6.47
C ALA A 95 7.90 -7.72 7.47
N GLY A 96 6.76 -7.03 7.28
CA GLY A 96 5.68 -6.89 8.24
C GLY A 96 5.88 -5.87 9.35
N PHE A 97 6.91 -5.01 9.30
CA PHE A 97 7.20 -4.03 10.35
C PHE A 97 7.18 -2.58 9.84
N GLY A 98 6.47 -1.69 10.55
CA GLY A 98 6.45 -0.26 10.20
C GLY A 98 5.39 0.10 9.17
N THR A 99 4.32 -0.70 9.10
CA THR A 99 3.18 -0.49 8.18
C THR A 99 2.60 0.93 8.30
N TRP A 100 2.53 1.43 9.54
CA TRP A 100 2.08 2.80 9.85
C TRP A 100 3.03 3.87 9.33
N ARG A 101 4.34 3.64 9.37
CA ARG A 101 5.32 4.56 8.79
C ARG A 101 5.24 4.58 7.27
N GLU A 102 5.12 3.42 6.64
CA GLU A 102 4.88 3.36 5.19
C GLU A 102 3.58 4.11 4.84
N LEU A 103 2.53 4.01 5.67
CA LEU A 103 1.29 4.75 5.44
C LEU A 103 1.48 6.26 5.58
N ALA A 104 2.22 6.70 6.61
CA ALA A 104 2.53 8.11 6.84
C ALA A 104 3.28 8.71 5.64
N VAL A 105 4.30 8.02 5.13
CA VAL A 105 5.07 8.46 3.95
C VAL A 105 4.17 8.58 2.73
N HIS A 106 3.35 7.57 2.41
CA HIS A 106 2.46 7.66 1.25
C HIS A 106 1.37 8.73 1.39
N THR A 107 0.91 8.99 2.61
CA THR A 107 -0.05 10.08 2.86
C THR A 107 0.62 11.43 2.57
N MET A 108 1.82 11.64 3.13
CA MET A 108 2.61 12.85 2.91
C MET A 108 2.92 13.08 1.43
N THR A 109 3.45 12.07 0.73
CA THR A 109 3.83 12.21 -0.67
C THR A 109 2.63 12.32 -1.60
N THR A 110 1.50 11.68 -1.28
CA THR A 110 0.24 11.90 -1.99
C THR A 110 -0.20 13.36 -1.87
N ASN A 111 -0.10 13.96 -0.68
CA ASN A 111 -0.45 15.37 -0.51
C ASN A 111 0.46 16.31 -1.31
N TRP A 112 1.76 16.03 -1.40
CA TRP A 112 2.67 16.79 -2.28
C TRP A 112 2.26 16.71 -3.76
N VAL A 113 1.90 15.52 -4.22
CA VAL A 113 1.43 15.32 -5.61
C VAL A 113 0.09 16.04 -5.83
N LEU A 114 -0.84 15.99 -4.88
CA LEU A 114 -2.14 16.67 -5.01
C LEU A 114 -2.03 18.20 -4.89
N GLY A 115 -1.08 18.68 -4.10
CA GLY A 115 -0.77 20.10 -3.88
C GLY A 115 0.09 20.74 -4.97
N ASN A 116 0.53 19.97 -5.97
CA ASN A 116 1.47 20.41 -7.00
C ASN A 116 2.85 20.85 -6.45
N GLU A 117 3.26 20.27 -5.31
CA GLU A 117 4.57 20.55 -4.70
C GLU A 117 5.67 19.67 -5.30
N TYR A 118 5.36 18.37 -5.52
CA TYR A 118 6.27 17.43 -6.18
C TYR A 118 5.53 16.23 -6.75
N GLU A 119 5.66 15.98 -8.05
CA GLU A 119 4.87 14.96 -8.76
C GLU A 119 5.55 13.58 -8.88
N GLY A 120 6.80 13.45 -8.47
CA GLY A 120 7.60 12.23 -8.70
C GLY A 120 7.18 11.00 -7.89
N PHE A 121 6.24 11.14 -6.93
CA PHE A 121 5.76 10.02 -6.13
C PHE A 121 4.46 9.41 -6.69
N PRO A 122 4.23 8.10 -6.51
CA PRO A 122 2.94 7.48 -6.84
C PRO A 122 1.84 7.96 -5.88
N LEU A 123 0.61 8.06 -6.39
CA LEU A 123 -0.57 8.37 -5.59
C LEU A 123 -1.08 7.13 -4.85
N MET A 124 -1.39 7.28 -3.57
CA MET A 124 -2.15 6.30 -2.79
C MET A 124 -3.63 6.65 -2.83
N TYR A 125 -4.42 5.89 -3.57
CA TYR A 125 -5.85 6.17 -3.75
C TYR A 125 -6.69 5.83 -2.52
N HIS A 126 -6.35 4.76 -1.81
CA HIS A 126 -7.09 4.33 -0.63
C HIS A 126 -6.21 3.49 0.29
N TRP A 127 -6.55 3.47 1.58
CA TRP A 127 -6.04 2.51 2.54
C TRP A 127 -7.12 2.11 3.54
N ARG A 128 -7.13 0.83 3.95
CA ARG A 128 -8.00 0.37 5.03
C ARG A 128 -7.42 -0.82 5.76
N VAL A 129 -7.67 -0.91 7.06
CA VAL A 129 -7.40 -2.10 7.89
C VAL A 129 -8.54 -3.09 7.69
N LEU A 130 -8.27 -4.25 7.10
CA LEU A 130 -9.25 -5.29 6.79
C LEU A 130 -8.92 -6.58 7.53
N PRO A 131 -9.91 -7.34 8.04
CA PRO A 131 -9.68 -8.68 8.57
C PRO A 131 -9.16 -9.61 7.46
N ASP A 132 -8.14 -10.42 7.74
CA ASP A 132 -7.56 -11.35 6.77
C ASP A 132 -6.99 -12.59 7.46
N ILE A 133 -6.91 -13.71 6.73
CA ILE A 133 -6.23 -14.92 7.20
C ILE A 133 -4.77 -14.83 6.72
N PRO A 134 -3.75 -14.98 7.59
CA PRO A 134 -2.37 -15.06 7.15
C PRO A 134 -2.17 -16.28 6.23
N PRO A 135 -1.29 -16.22 5.21
CA PRO A 135 -0.93 -17.43 4.47
C PRO A 135 -0.27 -18.43 5.44
N GLN A 136 -0.48 -19.73 5.20
CA GLN A 136 0.11 -20.79 6.00
C GLN A 136 1.64 -20.62 6.08
N GLY A 137 2.22 -20.78 7.29
CA GLY A 137 3.66 -20.64 7.55
C GLY A 137 4.17 -19.22 7.89
N PHE A 138 3.37 -18.16 7.72
CA PHE A 138 3.81 -16.80 8.08
C PHE A 138 3.89 -16.57 9.60
N ALA A 139 3.03 -17.27 10.36
CA ALA A 139 3.03 -17.21 11.82
C ALA A 139 4.25 -17.92 12.43
N ASP A 140 4.74 -18.98 11.77
CA ASP A 140 5.79 -19.85 12.30
C ASP A 140 7.19 -19.22 12.21
N ILE A 141 7.41 -18.32 11.26
CA ILE A 141 8.68 -17.59 11.11
C ILE A 141 8.77 -16.39 12.07
N PHE A 142 7.63 -15.81 12.47
CA PHE A 142 7.58 -14.52 13.18
C PHE A 142 6.74 -14.52 14.47
N GLY A 143 6.39 -15.69 15.01
CA GLY A 143 5.81 -15.86 16.35
C GLY A 143 4.50 -15.11 16.60
N ALA A 144 3.61 -15.01 15.61
CA ALA A 144 2.37 -14.24 15.72
C ALA A 144 1.16 -15.12 16.03
N SER A 145 0.56 -14.96 17.21
CA SER A 145 -0.71 -15.57 17.60
C SER A 145 -1.90 -15.02 16.81
N THR A 146 -2.88 -15.90 16.58
CA THR A 146 -4.07 -15.79 15.75
C THR A 146 -4.87 -14.50 15.94
N GLY A 147 -5.02 -13.74 14.85
CA GLY A 147 -5.93 -12.60 14.72
C GLY A 147 -5.24 -11.42 14.05
N ARG A 148 -5.29 -11.29 12.72
CA ARG A 148 -4.54 -10.21 12.05
C ARG A 148 -5.28 -9.52 10.92
N SER A 149 -5.63 -8.27 11.18
CA SER A 149 -6.04 -7.33 10.15
C SER A 149 -4.84 -6.88 9.30
N ARG A 150 -5.08 -6.48 8.05
CA ARG A 150 -4.06 -5.96 7.12
C ARG A 150 -4.42 -4.60 6.61
N ILE A 151 -3.43 -3.79 6.27
CA ILE A 151 -3.69 -2.63 5.43
C ILE A 151 -3.66 -3.05 3.97
N GLY A 152 -4.80 -2.90 3.27
CA GLY A 152 -4.84 -2.89 1.82
C GLY A 152 -4.60 -1.48 1.32
N LYS A 153 -3.51 -1.24 0.59
CA LYS A 153 -3.23 0.06 -0.07
C LYS A 153 -3.37 -0.09 -1.57
N ALA A 154 -4.22 0.71 -2.20
CA ALA A 154 -4.28 0.83 -3.65
C ALA A 154 -3.41 2.02 -4.10
N ARG A 155 -2.47 1.78 -5.02
CA ARG A 155 -1.51 2.77 -5.54
C ARG A 155 -1.50 2.78 -7.06
N GLN A 156 -1.11 3.90 -7.64
CA GLN A 156 -0.86 3.99 -9.09
C GLN A 156 0.35 3.11 -9.49
N PRO A 157 0.29 2.34 -10.59
CA PRO A 157 1.46 1.67 -11.15
C PRO A 157 2.51 2.69 -11.60
N CYS A 158 3.79 2.40 -11.39
CA CYS A 158 4.88 3.22 -11.92
C CYS A 158 5.03 2.91 -13.42
N VAL A 159 4.96 3.93 -14.29
CA VAL A 159 4.94 3.74 -15.76
C VAL A 159 6.35 3.52 -16.34
N SER A 160 7.42 3.81 -15.60
CA SER A 160 8.80 3.61 -16.06
C SER A 160 9.42 2.34 -15.47
N GLY A 161 9.28 1.22 -16.17
CA GLY A 161 9.94 -0.04 -15.79
C GLY A 161 9.31 -1.32 -16.33
N TRP A 162 8.33 -1.25 -17.23
CA TRP A 162 7.71 -2.44 -17.80
C TRP A 162 8.47 -2.90 -19.06
N LYS A 163 9.32 -3.91 -18.89
CA LYS A 163 9.69 -4.84 -19.96
C LYS A 163 9.17 -6.22 -19.53
N PRO A 164 8.36 -6.91 -20.35
CA PRO A 164 8.08 -8.32 -20.13
C PRO A 164 9.33 -9.10 -20.57
N SER A 165 10.25 -9.35 -19.63
CA SER A 165 11.34 -10.29 -19.87
C SER A 165 11.53 -11.18 -18.65
N ALA A 166 11.43 -12.49 -18.89
CA ALA A 166 11.75 -13.55 -17.97
C ALA A 166 13.12 -13.31 -17.31
N GLY A 167 13.09 -13.07 -16.00
CA GLY A 167 14.27 -12.84 -15.16
C GLY A 167 13.80 -12.48 -13.76
N PRO A 168 14.51 -12.90 -12.71
CA PRO A 168 14.08 -12.65 -11.34
C PRO A 168 13.96 -11.13 -11.11
N PRO A 169 12.88 -10.66 -10.46
CA PRO A 169 12.64 -9.24 -10.30
C PRO A 169 13.75 -8.62 -9.43
N SER A 170 14.42 -7.63 -10.01
CA SER A 170 15.31 -6.71 -9.32
C SER A 170 14.54 -6.01 -8.20
N VAL A 171 15.12 -6.02 -7.01
CA VAL A 171 14.59 -5.43 -5.79
C VAL A 171 14.41 -3.91 -5.96
N TRP A 172 13.15 -3.44 -5.89
CA TRP A 172 12.76 -2.06 -5.57
C TRP A 172 11.48 -2.06 -4.75
#